data_AF-A0A7Z9Y4P8-F1
#
_entry.id   AF-A0A7Z9Y4P8-F1
#
_cell.length_a   1.000
_cell.length_b   1.000
_cell.length_c   1.000
_cell.angle_alpha   90.00
_cell.angle_beta   90.00
_cell.angle_gamma   90.00
#
_symmetry.space_group_name_H-M   'P 1'
#
loop_
_entity.id
_entity.type
_entity.pdbx_description
1 polymer ?
#
loop_
_entity_poly.entity_id
_entity_poly.type
_entity_poly.pdbx_seq_one_letter_code
_entity_poly.pdbx_strand_id
1 'polypeptide(L)'
;MKRLLPLVLLLTGLVIGGALGLYLGWVAWPTEFTDAPPALLQENTRRDYALMIAAAYAADGDLPLAQQRLGSLGPEREQLVMDVMLESILSGQNERDTTHLVCLSNAIGLYSPAMEPYLDRCREPAP
;
A
#
# COMPACT_ATOMS: atom_id res chain seq x y z
N MET A 1 -57.41 -3.98 29.11
CA MET A 1 -56.96 -3.69 27.73
C MET A 1 -56.28 -2.32 27.52
N LYS A 2 -56.03 -1.49 28.56
CA LYS A 2 -55.41 -0.15 28.41
C LYS A 2 -53.89 -0.08 28.63
N ARG A 3 -53.25 -1.16 29.12
CA ARG A 3 -51.78 -1.24 29.34
C ARG A 3 -50.96 -1.61 28.10
N LEU A 4 -51.63 -2.05 27.02
CA LEU A 4 -50.99 -2.35 25.74
C LEU A 4 -50.76 -1.07 24.90
N LEU A 5 -51.58 -0.04 25.09
CA LEU A 5 -51.45 1.24 24.38
C LEU A 5 -50.06 1.90 24.54
N PRO A 6 -49.49 2.03 25.77
CA PRO A 6 -48.17 2.64 25.92
C PRO A 6 -47.05 1.74 25.35
N LEU A 7 -47.21 0.42 25.42
CA LEU A 7 -46.26 -0.54 24.84
C LEU A 7 -46.23 -0.41 23.31
N VAL A 8 -47.41 -0.35 22.68
CA VAL A 8 -47.55 -0.19 21.23
C VAL A 8 -46.97 1.15 20.78
N LEU A 9 -47.18 2.23 21.54
CA LEU A 9 -46.63 3.56 21.23
C LEU A 9 -45.10 3.60 21.34
N LEU A 10 -44.53 2.92 22.33
CA LEU A 10 -43.08 2.80 22.51
C LEU A 10 -42.45 1.97 21.38
N LEU A 11 -43.09 0.86 21.00
CA LEU A 11 -42.61 -0.01 19.93
C LEU A 11 -42.69 0.68 18.57
N THR A 12 -43.76 1.42 18.29
CA THR A 12 -43.86 2.23 17.05
C THR A 12 -42.86 3.37 17.04
N GLY A 13 -42.66 4.09 18.15
CA GLY A 13 -41.63 5.12 18.25
C GLY A 13 -40.21 4.57 18.03
N LEU A 14 -39.90 3.40 18.57
CA LEU A 14 -38.60 2.74 18.39
C LEU A 14 -38.38 2.27 16.95
N VAL A 15 -39.40 1.69 16.33
CA VAL A 15 -39.32 1.25 14.92
C VAL A 15 -39.17 2.45 13.99
N ILE A 16 -39.94 3.51 14.21
CA ILE A 16 -39.88 4.73 13.40
C ILE A 16 -38.53 5.42 13.60
N GLY A 17 -38.11 5.65 14.85
CA GLY A 17 -36.83 6.29 15.16
C GLY A 17 -35.63 5.46 14.68
N GLY A 18 -35.68 4.13 14.81
CA GLY A 18 -34.65 3.23 14.30
C GLY A 18 -34.60 3.20 12.78
N ALA A 19 -35.75 3.16 12.10
CA ALA A 19 -35.82 3.22 10.65
C ALA A 19 -35.30 4.56 10.11
N LEU A 20 -35.68 5.68 10.74
CA LEU A 20 -35.16 7.01 10.37
C LEU A 20 -33.66 7.15 10.68
N GLY A 21 -33.19 6.66 11.83
CA GLY A 21 -31.78 6.68 12.18
C GLY A 21 -30.92 5.82 11.26
N LEU A 22 -31.42 4.64 10.88
CA LEU A 22 -30.75 3.76 9.92
C LEU A 22 -30.79 4.35 8.51
N TYR A 23 -31.92 4.92 8.10
CA TYR A 23 -32.04 5.58 6.80
C TYR A 23 -31.11 6.80 6.71
N LEU A 24 -31.08 7.65 7.72
CA LEU A 24 -30.14 8.79 7.76
C LEU A 24 -28.68 8.32 7.87
N GLY A 25 -28.39 7.32 8.70
CA GLY A 25 -27.05 6.78 8.86
C GLY A 25 -26.52 6.02 7.64
N TRP A 26 -27.41 5.51 6.77
CA TRP A 26 -27.04 4.72 5.59
C TRP A 26 -27.19 5.48 4.27
N VAL A 27 -28.13 6.43 4.18
CA VAL A 27 -28.44 7.19 2.95
C VAL A 27 -27.89 8.62 3.01
N ALA A 28 -27.94 9.29 4.17
CA ALA A 28 -27.38 10.64 4.30
C ALA A 28 -25.88 10.63 4.60
N TRP A 29 -25.39 9.54 5.19
CA TRP A 29 -23.97 9.24 5.29
C TRP A 29 -23.67 8.01 4.45
N PRO A 30 -23.44 8.15 3.13
CA PRO A 30 -22.84 7.04 2.40
C PRO A 30 -21.52 6.74 3.11
N THR A 31 -21.40 5.55 3.70
CA THR A 31 -20.08 4.97 3.99
C THR A 31 -19.49 4.50 2.68
N GLU A 32 -19.39 5.42 1.72
CA GLU A 32 -18.09 5.49 1.12
C GLU A 32 -17.18 5.86 2.29
N PHE A 33 -16.46 4.87 2.80
CA PHE A 33 -15.02 5.10 2.87
C PHE A 33 -14.61 5.49 1.45
N THR A 34 -14.95 6.70 1.03
CA THR A 34 -14.43 7.30 -0.19
C THR A 34 -13.01 7.50 0.24
N ASP A 35 -12.20 6.51 -0.10
CA ASP A 35 -10.95 6.78 -0.75
C ASP A 35 -10.25 7.92 -0.01
N ALA A 36 -9.58 7.58 1.11
CA ALA A 36 -8.31 8.24 1.39
C ALA A 36 -7.60 8.25 0.04
N PRO A 37 -7.52 9.41 -0.63
CA PRO A 37 -7.58 9.45 -2.08
C PRO A 37 -6.54 8.48 -2.64
N PRO A 38 -6.88 7.58 -3.58
CA PRO A 38 -5.89 6.75 -4.23
C PRO A 38 -4.88 7.60 -5.00
N ALA A 39 -5.04 8.93 -5.09
CA ALA A 39 -3.97 9.85 -5.48
C ALA A 39 -2.89 10.05 -4.39
N LEU A 40 -3.18 9.78 -3.11
CA LEU A 40 -2.26 9.67 -1.98
C LEU A 40 -1.86 8.20 -1.69
N LEU A 41 -2.66 7.22 -2.15
CA LEU A 41 -2.39 5.78 -2.03
C LEU A 41 -1.72 5.14 -3.27
N GLN A 42 -1.78 5.71 -4.48
CA GLN A 42 -1.18 5.07 -5.67
C GLN A 42 0.33 5.27 -5.76
N GLU A 43 0.92 6.34 -5.21
CA GLU A 43 2.38 6.42 -5.08
C GLU A 43 2.90 5.60 -3.92
N ASN A 44 2.30 5.72 -2.72
CA ASN A 44 2.74 4.98 -1.55
C ASN A 44 2.51 3.46 -1.67
N THR A 45 1.37 2.99 -2.20
CA THR A 45 1.16 1.55 -2.40
C THR A 45 2.05 0.99 -3.52
N ARG A 46 2.30 1.75 -4.60
CA ARG A 46 3.28 1.34 -5.62
C ARG A 46 4.70 1.29 -5.02
N ARG A 47 5.04 2.23 -4.13
CA ARG A 47 6.25 2.24 -3.30
C ARG A 47 6.37 0.99 -2.45
N ASP A 48 5.37 0.72 -1.63
CA ASP A 48 5.33 -0.42 -0.72
C ASP A 48 5.41 -1.73 -1.49
N TYR A 49 4.77 -1.80 -2.66
CA TYR A 49 4.86 -2.97 -3.53
C TYR A 49 6.25 -3.13 -4.15
N ALA A 50 6.91 -2.05 -4.59
CA ALA A 50 8.29 -2.10 -5.06
C ALA A 50 9.26 -2.55 -3.96
N LEU A 51 9.06 -2.10 -2.72
CA LEU A 51 9.78 -2.55 -1.53
C LEU A 51 9.58 -4.05 -1.28
N MET A 52 8.34 -4.54 -1.33
CA MET A 52 8.05 -5.98 -1.18
C MET A 52 8.71 -6.82 -2.27
N ILE A 53 8.72 -6.34 -3.53
CA ILE A 53 9.40 -7.03 -4.63
C ILE A 53 10.91 -7.07 -4.39
N ALA A 54 11.51 -5.97 -3.95
CA ALA A 54 12.94 -5.90 -3.65
C ALA A 54 13.34 -6.82 -2.50
N ALA A 55 12.54 -6.87 -1.44
CA ALA A 55 12.75 -7.79 -0.32
C ALA A 55 12.62 -9.26 -0.75
N ALA A 56 11.62 -9.58 -1.58
CA ALA A 56 11.46 -10.93 -2.13
C ALA A 56 12.63 -11.31 -3.04
N TYR A 57 13.09 -10.40 -3.89
CA TYR A 57 14.27 -10.62 -4.74
C TYR A 57 15.53 -10.88 -3.92
N ALA A 58 15.73 -10.16 -2.82
CA ALA A 58 16.87 -10.38 -1.96
C ALA A 58 16.82 -11.72 -1.19
N ALA A 59 15.63 -12.24 -0.92
CA ALA A 59 15.44 -13.54 -0.28
C ALA A 59 15.58 -14.71 -1.27
N ASP A 60 14.95 -14.60 -2.44
CA ASP A 60 14.82 -15.71 -3.40
C ASP A 60 15.88 -15.67 -4.51
N GLY A 61 16.45 -14.50 -4.81
CA GLY A 61 17.38 -14.29 -5.93
C GLY A 61 16.74 -14.38 -7.32
N ASP A 62 15.43 -14.55 -7.41
CA ASP A 62 14.70 -14.78 -8.67
C ASP A 62 14.41 -13.46 -9.41
N LEU A 63 15.36 -13.05 -10.24
CA LEU A 63 15.25 -11.86 -11.08
C LEU A 63 14.07 -11.93 -12.08
N PRO A 64 13.85 -13.04 -12.83
CA PRO A 64 12.68 -13.18 -13.70
C PRO A 64 11.34 -12.94 -12.98
N LEU A 65 11.17 -13.50 -11.79
CA LEU A 65 9.95 -13.34 -11.00
C LEU A 65 9.77 -11.90 -10.51
N ALA A 66 10.85 -11.25 -10.08
CA ALA A 66 10.82 -9.84 -9.70
C ALA A 66 10.42 -8.93 -10.87
N GLN A 67 10.98 -9.16 -12.07
CA GLN A 67 10.61 -8.41 -13.27
C GLN A 67 9.16 -8.63 -13.68
N GLN A 68 8.65 -9.87 -13.58
CA GLN A 68 7.25 -10.16 -13.86
C GLN A 68 6.32 -9.38 -12.90
N ARG A 69 6.63 -9.36 -11.60
CA ARG A 69 5.87 -8.60 -10.60
C ARG A 69 5.95 -7.09 -10.85
N LEU A 70 7.13 -6.55 -11.14
CA LEU A 70 7.30 -5.16 -11.55
C LEU A 70 6.52 -4.83 -12.83
N GLY A 71 6.41 -5.78 -13.76
CA GLY A 71 5.60 -5.62 -14.98
C GLY A 71 4.13 -5.33 -14.69
N SER A 72 3.60 -5.83 -13.57
CA SER A 72 2.20 -5.55 -13.17
C SER A 72 1.97 -4.12 -12.66
N LEU A 73 3.03 -3.38 -12.30
CA LEU A 73 2.96 -1.96 -11.91
C LEU A 73 2.75 -1.01 -13.10
N GLY A 74 2.85 -1.52 -14.33
CA GLY A 74 2.62 -0.75 -15.55
C GLY A 74 3.91 -0.25 -16.22
N PRO A 75 3.77 0.66 -17.21
CA PRO A 75 4.88 1.09 -18.06
C PRO A 75 5.91 1.96 -17.32
N GLU A 76 5.50 2.68 -16.27
CA GLU A 76 6.36 3.59 -15.49
C GLU A 76 7.14 2.89 -14.37
N ARG A 77 7.13 1.54 -14.32
CA ARG A 77 7.76 0.75 -13.26
C ARG A 77 9.24 1.10 -13.02
N GLU A 78 9.98 1.42 -14.07
CA GLU A 78 11.41 1.72 -13.99
C GLU A 78 11.66 3.08 -13.34
N GLN A 79 10.88 4.10 -13.71
CA GLN A 79 10.92 5.42 -13.09
C GLN A 79 10.49 5.34 -11.62
N LEU A 80 9.41 4.61 -11.35
CA LEU A 80 8.97 4.35 -9.99
C LEU A 80 10.09 3.71 -9.16
N VAL A 81 10.68 2.59 -9.58
CA VAL A 81 11.75 1.93 -8.81
C VAL A 81 12.93 2.88 -8.56
N MET A 82 13.32 3.69 -9.54
CA MET A 82 14.38 4.69 -9.39
C MET A 82 14.02 5.77 -8.35
N ASP A 83 12.82 6.33 -8.42
CA ASP A 83 12.35 7.38 -7.51
C ASP A 83 12.22 6.85 -6.07
N VAL A 84 11.77 5.61 -5.91
CA VAL A 84 11.66 4.94 -4.61
C VAL A 84 13.04 4.66 -4.02
N MET A 85 13.97 4.18 -4.84
CA MET A 85 15.34 3.92 -4.41
C MET A 85 16.06 5.21 -4.01
N LEU A 86 15.96 6.27 -4.81
CA LEU A 86 16.60 7.55 -4.52
C LEU A 86 16.01 8.17 -3.25
N GLU A 87 14.69 8.18 -3.10
CA GLU A 87 14.05 8.61 -1.86
C GLU A 87 14.57 7.79 -0.67
N SER A 88 14.58 6.46 -0.77
CA SER A 88 15.06 5.58 0.32
C SER A 88 16.48 5.91 0.77
N ILE A 89 17.39 6.22 -0.17
CA ILE A 89 18.76 6.64 0.12
C ILE A 89 18.77 8.02 0.81
N LEU A 90 17.95 8.96 0.35
CA LEU A 90 17.90 10.33 0.88
C LEU A 90 17.25 10.40 2.27
N SER A 91 16.15 9.67 2.49
CA SER A 91 15.47 9.66 3.79
C SER A 91 16.25 8.85 4.84
N GLY A 92 17.07 7.87 4.41
CA GLY A 92 17.92 7.06 5.30
C GLY A 92 17.17 6.27 6.37
N GLN A 93 15.87 6.04 6.19
CA GLN A 93 14.98 5.53 7.24
C GLN A 93 15.19 4.04 7.53
N ASN A 94 15.51 3.22 6.52
CA ASN A 94 15.70 1.79 6.68
C ASN A 94 16.78 1.25 5.74
N GLU A 95 17.98 1.05 6.27
CA GLU A 95 19.13 0.58 5.49
C GLU A 95 18.91 -0.77 4.78
N ARG A 96 18.09 -1.66 5.37
CA ARG A 96 17.79 -2.97 4.78
C ARG A 96 16.97 -2.81 3.51
N ASP A 97 15.91 -2.02 3.59
CA ASP A 97 15.03 -1.72 2.46
C ASP A 97 15.80 -1.00 1.36
N THR A 98 16.65 -0.03 1.73
CA THR A 98 17.56 0.66 0.79
C THR A 98 18.48 -0.33 0.09
N THR A 99 19.09 -1.26 0.84
CA THR A 99 19.99 -2.27 0.26
C THR A 99 19.25 -3.17 -0.73
N HIS A 100 18.07 -3.67 -0.36
CA HIS A 100 17.26 -4.51 -1.23
C HIS A 100 16.84 -3.79 -2.52
N LEU A 101 16.40 -2.53 -2.41
CA LEU A 101 16.04 -1.70 -3.56
C LEU A 101 17.24 -1.46 -4.49
N VAL A 102 18.42 -1.19 -3.93
CA VAL A 102 19.66 -1.02 -4.69
C VAL A 102 20.01 -2.31 -5.43
N CYS A 103 19.93 -3.47 -4.77
CA CYS A 103 20.24 -4.75 -5.40
C CYS A 103 19.26 -5.10 -6.52
N LEU A 104 17.96 -4.87 -6.31
CA LEU A 104 16.96 -5.04 -7.34
C LEU A 104 17.23 -4.10 -8.53
N SER A 105 17.45 -2.81 -8.26
CA SER A 105 17.71 -1.77 -9.28
C SER A 105 18.94 -2.11 -10.13
N ASN A 106 20.04 -2.50 -9.47
CA ASN A 106 21.25 -2.95 -10.15
C ASN A 106 20.99 -4.21 -11.01
N ALA A 107 20.23 -5.18 -10.50
CA ALA A 107 19.94 -6.42 -11.22
C ALA A 107 19.04 -6.23 -12.46
N ILE A 108 18.14 -5.25 -12.43
CA ILE A 108 17.31 -4.87 -13.60
C ILE A 108 18.00 -3.85 -14.52
N GLY A 109 19.24 -3.44 -14.22
CA GLY A 109 20.05 -2.54 -15.06
C GLY A 109 19.81 -1.05 -14.83
N LEU A 110 19.07 -0.68 -13.78
CA LEU A 110 18.85 0.71 -13.38
C LEU A 110 19.99 1.17 -12.47
N TYR A 111 21.08 1.67 -13.08
CA TYR A 111 22.24 2.19 -12.35
C TYR A 111 22.11 3.68 -11.99
N SER A 112 22.60 4.05 -10.79
CA SER A 112 22.69 5.42 -10.30
C SER A 112 23.93 5.56 -9.40
N PRO A 113 24.72 6.66 -9.52
CA PRO A 113 25.89 6.89 -8.67
C PRO A 113 25.60 6.88 -7.17
N ALA A 114 24.37 7.25 -6.76
CA ALA A 114 23.96 7.22 -5.35
C ALA A 114 23.99 5.81 -4.73
N MET A 115 24.01 4.75 -5.56
CA MET A 115 24.03 3.37 -5.12
C MET A 115 25.42 2.83 -4.79
N GLU A 116 26.50 3.50 -5.24
CA GLU A 116 27.89 3.06 -5.03
C GLU A 116 28.19 2.50 -3.62
N PRO A 117 27.82 3.17 -2.50
CA PRO A 117 28.12 2.66 -1.16
C PRO A 117 27.33 1.39 -0.76
N TYR A 118 26.29 1.03 -1.50
CA TYR A 118 25.42 -0.12 -1.21
C TYR A 118 25.69 -1.32 -2.14
N LEU A 119 26.32 -1.10 -3.30
CA LEU A 119 26.56 -2.15 -4.31
C LEU A 119 27.46 -3.27 -3.81
N ASP A 120 28.39 -2.97 -2.90
CA ASP A 120 29.24 -3.99 -2.28
C ASP A 120 28.41 -5.04 -1.52
N ARG A 121 27.29 -4.64 -0.91
CA ARG A 121 26.39 -5.54 -0.17
C ARG A 121 25.54 -6.41 -1.10
N CYS A 122 25.37 -6.03 -2.36
CA CYS A 122 24.62 -6.82 -3.34
C CYS A 122 25.44 -7.95 -3.96
N ARG A 123 26.77 -7.92 -3.81
CA ARG A 123 27.68 -8.94 -4.33
C ARG A 123 27.86 -10.10 -3.36
N GLU A 124 27.59 -9.88 -2.07
CA GLU A 124 27.71 -10.89 -1.02
C GLU A 124 26.45 -11.79 -1.03
N PRO A 125 26.56 -13.11 -1.31
CA PRO A 125 25.43 -14.01 -1.15
C PRO A 125 25.04 -14.05 0.34
N ALA A 126 23.73 -13.99 0.62
CA ALA A 126 23.21 -14.05 1.98
C ALA A 126 23.85 -15.23 2.76
N PRO A 127 24.31 -15.02 4.01
CA PRO A 127 24.93 -16.07 4.82
C PRO A 127 23.95 -17.18 5.21
#